data_AF-W0P9Z5-F1
#
_entry.id   AF-W0P9Z5-F1
#
_cell.length_a   1.000
_cell.length_b   1.000
_cell.length_c   1.000
_cell.angle_alpha   90.00
_cell.angle_beta   90.00
_cell.angle_gamma   90.00
#
_symmetry.space_group_name_H-M   'P 1'
#
loop_
_entity.id
_entity.type
_entity.pdbx_description
1 polymer ?
#
loop_
_entity_poly.entity_id
_entity_poly.type
_entity_poly.pdbx_seq_one_letter_code
_entity_poly.pdbx_strand_id
1 'polypeptide(L)'
;MSEKDLPSSDAPENQSGSGATPADRQAPAGGRAADDAAKGQSAAAQNNAQAGNQGRSPNQPNPIIAKTPVITQKKNKNVSWIWLVPLIAAIIGLSLLVRGYMQQGPIATVTFKTAEGLEIDKTQVRYKDVVVGTVTDISLTDDHNSVLVKIAFKQNAEFLLREGARFWVVRPRLAASGVSGLGTLVSGAYIGVDIDDSSKAEIKSSSEFVGLEKPPELVSGRPGKRFTITAPSLNSLDLGSPVLYRRLEVGQVINYTLSKDGNGVEVQIFVDAPYDRFVTKDSRFWNASGVDLSLNAGGLNLKTQSLVSVLAGGISFGQLPRQDGDAKPEPEPAPDGTRFALSPTEDKALAKPDGLAFPIRMKFDKSVRGLQTGSAIDFKGILLGEVRNISMEFDMATKKTTVIVDGVIYENRLGAAIPEAQQMDKHGEVQHDVALKEFVSSGIQAQLRFANIFTGQLYVALDYFPEIAKKPAVPDVSKLPVEVTTVPGSFDELQQQLNVIVEKLKNLPIDSIGHSLDETLQSISKLARTLDTTMVPALTTTVQKAGRSLDGVNKTMGSVRGVVSDESPVMLQLNGMIKELSRAAKSIRSLGDYLQAEPSSLIRGRSQDNIPFKESQ
;
A
#
# COMPACT_ATOMS: atom_id res chain seq x y z
N MET A 1 -21.78 20.30 -34.48
CA MET A 1 -22.91 19.41 -34.81
C MET A 1 -22.81 18.27 -33.82
N SER A 2 -23.43 18.44 -32.64
CA SER A 2 -24.80 18.00 -32.31
C SER A 2 -24.69 16.65 -31.59
N GLU A 3 -24.95 16.50 -30.28
CA GLU A 3 -26.07 16.99 -29.46
C GLU A 3 -27.42 16.47 -29.95
N LYS A 4 -27.78 15.28 -29.46
CA LYS A 4 -29.11 14.88 -28.93
C LYS A 4 -29.17 13.37 -28.69
N ASP A 5 -29.58 12.96 -27.49
CA ASP A 5 -30.87 12.26 -27.25
C ASP A 5 -30.89 11.61 -25.85
N LEU A 6 -31.75 12.15 -24.99
CA LEU A 6 -32.38 11.38 -23.91
C LEU A 6 -33.65 10.72 -24.47
N PRO A 7 -34.18 9.71 -23.77
CA PRO A 7 -35.52 9.96 -23.25
C PRO A 7 -35.69 9.59 -21.76
N SER A 8 -36.58 10.35 -21.13
CA SER A 8 -37.15 10.11 -19.80
C SER A 8 -38.37 9.18 -19.89
N SER A 9 -38.56 8.30 -18.91
CA SER A 9 -39.82 8.06 -18.19
C SER A 9 -39.70 6.78 -17.36
N ASP A 10 -40.04 6.83 -16.06
CA ASP A 10 -41.15 6.04 -15.49
C ASP A 10 -41.13 6.09 -13.95
N ALA A 11 -42.19 6.68 -13.41
CA ALA A 11 -42.74 6.38 -12.10
C ALA A 11 -44.26 6.32 -12.30
N PRO A 12 -44.94 5.33 -11.71
CA PRO A 12 -45.78 5.71 -10.57
C PRO A 12 -45.91 4.61 -9.50
N GLU A 13 -46.15 5.00 -8.25
CA GLU A 13 -47.37 4.56 -7.57
C GLU A 13 -47.73 5.47 -6.38
N ASN A 14 -49.01 5.41 -6.00
CA ASN A 14 -49.69 6.34 -5.11
C ASN A 14 -50.56 5.54 -4.15
N GLN A 15 -50.45 5.77 -2.84
CA GLN A 15 -51.50 5.37 -1.90
C GLN A 15 -51.86 6.52 -0.96
N SER A 16 -53.12 6.92 -1.05
CA SER A 16 -53.76 7.86 -0.13
C SER A 16 -54.31 7.15 1.11
N GLY A 17 -54.22 7.79 2.27
CA GLY A 17 -54.93 7.43 3.50
C GLY A 17 -55.66 8.65 4.07
N SER A 18 -56.94 8.81 3.74
CA SER A 18 -57.76 9.97 4.12
C SER A 18 -58.50 9.75 5.45
N GLY A 19 -58.70 10.82 6.23
CA GLY A 19 -59.54 10.81 7.45
C GLY A 19 -59.96 12.21 7.92
N ALA A 20 -61.27 12.47 8.00
CA ALA A 20 -61.84 13.82 8.17
C ALA A 20 -63.29 13.75 8.76
N THR A 21 -63.98 14.84 9.19
CA THR A 21 -63.65 16.27 9.02
C THR A 21 -63.74 17.15 10.31
N PRO A 22 -64.89 17.69 10.79
CA PRO A 22 -64.85 19.12 11.16
C PRO A 22 -65.57 19.60 12.45
N ALA A 23 -65.41 20.92 12.66
CA ALA A 23 -66.26 21.87 13.41
C ALA A 23 -66.10 21.93 14.95
N ASP A 24 -66.33 23.07 15.61
CA ASP A 24 -66.97 24.32 15.15
C ASP A 24 -66.28 25.60 15.67
N ARG A 25 -66.78 26.75 15.21
CA ARG A 25 -66.46 28.15 15.50
C ARG A 25 -66.53 28.46 17.03
N GLN A 26 -65.92 29.51 17.58
CA GLN A 26 -66.19 30.94 17.30
C GLN A 26 -65.06 31.87 17.76
N ALA A 27 -64.85 32.92 16.95
CA ALA A 27 -64.10 34.15 17.27
C ALA A 27 -65.11 35.24 17.76
N PRO A 28 -64.84 36.57 17.82
CA PRO A 28 -63.63 37.32 17.46
C PRO A 28 -63.27 38.57 18.32
N ALA A 29 -62.18 39.24 17.91
CA ALA A 29 -61.91 40.70 17.97
C ALA A 29 -61.74 41.37 19.37
N GLY A 30 -60.91 42.40 19.53
CA GLY A 30 -59.97 43.10 18.64
C GLY A 30 -59.07 44.01 19.53
N GLY A 31 -58.22 44.92 19.03
CA GLY A 31 -57.82 45.28 17.68
C GLY A 31 -57.00 46.59 17.67
N ARG A 32 -56.19 46.78 16.62
CA ARG A 32 -55.52 48.03 16.15
C ARG A 32 -54.53 48.80 17.07
N ALA A 33 -53.40 49.12 16.44
CA ALA A 33 -52.36 50.06 16.87
C ALA A 33 -52.77 51.54 16.73
N ALA A 34 -52.03 52.43 17.41
CA ALA A 34 -51.32 53.59 16.81
C ALA A 34 -50.43 54.29 17.86
N ASP A 35 -49.40 55.01 17.39
CA ASP A 35 -48.46 55.81 18.19
C ASP A 35 -49.11 57.07 18.83
N ASP A 36 -48.53 57.60 19.93
CA ASP A 36 -47.53 58.69 19.88
C ASP A 36 -47.47 59.57 21.18
N ALA A 37 -46.29 60.14 21.42
CA ALA A 37 -45.95 61.37 22.14
C ALA A 37 -46.63 61.79 23.49
N ALA A 38 -45.84 61.58 24.56
CA ALA A 38 -45.30 62.63 25.44
C ALA A 38 -46.05 63.17 26.70
N LYS A 39 -45.21 63.41 27.74
CA LYS A 39 -45.35 64.23 28.96
C LYS A 39 -46.32 63.77 30.08
N GLY A 40 -45.71 63.48 31.24
CA GLY A 40 -46.00 64.33 32.42
C GLY A 40 -46.39 63.65 33.73
N GLN A 41 -45.40 63.46 34.61
CA GLN A 41 -45.47 63.66 36.07
C GLN A 41 -46.46 62.86 36.96
N SER A 42 -45.85 62.05 37.82
CA SER A 42 -45.93 62.18 39.29
C SER A 42 -47.30 62.07 40.00
N ALA A 43 -47.62 60.83 40.40
CA ALA A 43 -47.85 60.41 41.78
C ALA A 43 -48.63 61.31 42.78
N ALA A 44 -49.74 60.73 43.25
CA ALA A 44 -50.08 60.52 44.67
C ALA A 44 -50.74 61.64 45.51
N ALA A 45 -52.06 61.44 45.68
CA ALA A 45 -52.69 61.11 46.97
C ALA A 45 -53.03 62.20 48.02
N GLN A 46 -54.34 62.40 48.16
CA GLN A 46 -55.13 62.29 49.40
C GLN A 46 -55.17 63.41 50.47
N ASN A 47 -56.43 63.65 50.87
CA ASN A 47 -56.94 63.99 52.20
C ASN A 47 -56.84 65.44 52.74
N ASN A 48 -57.98 66.14 52.57
CA ASN A 48 -58.94 66.39 53.66
C ASN A 48 -58.41 67.02 54.98
N ALA A 49 -58.70 68.31 55.21
CA ALA A 49 -59.78 68.72 56.14
C ALA A 49 -59.82 70.25 56.39
N GLN A 50 -61.04 70.78 56.51
CA GLN A 50 -61.51 71.86 57.39
C GLN A 50 -60.63 73.12 57.58
N ALA A 51 -61.04 74.31 57.09
CA ALA A 51 -62.13 75.19 57.56
C ALA A 51 -61.60 76.33 58.46
N GLY A 52 -62.12 77.55 58.27
CA GLY A 52 -61.69 78.73 59.05
C GLY A 52 -61.69 80.03 58.25
N ASN A 53 -62.87 80.52 57.89
CA ASN A 53 -63.05 81.83 57.26
C ASN A 53 -62.78 82.97 58.25
N GLN A 54 -62.06 84.01 57.84
CA GLN A 54 -62.32 85.38 58.30
C GLN A 54 -61.64 86.42 57.40
N GLY A 55 -62.34 87.53 57.12
CA GLY A 55 -61.85 88.62 56.28
C GLY A 55 -61.77 89.96 57.00
N ARG A 56 -60.95 90.85 56.43
CA ARG A 56 -60.88 92.31 56.65
C ARG A 56 -60.52 92.82 58.07
N SER A 57 -59.28 93.24 58.21
CA SER A 57 -58.94 94.54 58.86
C SER A 57 -59.26 95.69 57.85
N PRO A 58 -59.31 97.00 58.22
CA PRO A 58 -58.29 97.71 59.02
C PRO A 58 -58.80 98.77 60.03
N ASN A 59 -58.00 99.09 61.07
CA ASN A 59 -57.48 100.46 61.23
C ASN A 59 -56.40 100.65 62.33
N GLN A 60 -55.55 101.67 62.09
CA GLN A 60 -54.75 102.48 63.02
C GLN A 60 -53.47 101.91 63.71
N PRO A 61 -52.50 102.79 64.09
CA PRO A 61 -51.09 102.40 64.21
C PRO A 61 -50.36 102.70 65.55
N ASN A 62 -49.43 101.80 65.92
CA ASN A 62 -48.25 101.98 66.80
C ASN A 62 -48.44 102.46 68.27
N PRO A 63 -47.72 101.82 69.22
CA PRO A 63 -46.32 102.23 69.45
C PRO A 63 -45.29 101.09 69.67
N ILE A 64 -44.05 101.52 69.92
CA ILE A 64 -42.77 100.79 69.86
C ILE A 64 -42.62 99.70 70.93
N ILE A 65 -42.16 98.50 70.54
CA ILE A 65 -41.56 97.50 71.45
C ILE A 65 -40.30 96.86 70.81
N ALA A 66 -39.21 96.85 71.59
CA ALA A 66 -37.95 96.09 71.49
C ALA A 66 -37.40 95.59 70.12
N LYS A 67 -36.15 95.96 69.81
CA LYS A 67 -35.30 95.22 68.87
C LYS A 67 -35.03 93.80 69.39
N THR A 68 -35.61 92.78 68.77
CA THR A 68 -35.17 91.39 68.87
C THR A 68 -34.34 91.02 67.64
N PRO A 69 -33.26 90.22 67.78
CA PRO A 69 -32.40 89.87 66.65
C PRO A 69 -33.10 88.91 65.70
N VAL A 70 -33.01 89.20 64.39
CA VAL A 70 -33.46 88.29 63.34
C VAL A 70 -32.53 87.07 63.31
N ILE A 71 -32.99 85.94 63.85
CA ILE A 71 -32.34 84.65 63.67
C ILE A 71 -32.72 84.13 62.28
N THR A 72 -31.80 84.26 61.33
CA THR A 72 -31.92 83.63 60.01
C THR A 72 -31.86 82.11 60.16
N GLN A 73 -33.00 81.44 60.27
CA GLN A 73 -33.02 79.97 60.30
C GLN A 73 -32.54 79.42 58.95
N LYS A 74 -31.29 78.98 58.93
CA LYS A 74 -30.70 78.18 57.86
C LYS A 74 -31.56 76.92 57.69
N LYS A 75 -32.32 76.85 56.59
CA LYS A 75 -33.24 75.75 56.28
C LYS A 75 -32.44 74.48 55.96
N ASN A 76 -31.95 73.81 57.00
CA ASN A 76 -31.25 72.54 56.89
C ASN A 76 -32.19 71.51 56.26
N LYS A 77 -31.92 71.16 55.00
CA LYS A 77 -32.57 70.03 54.33
C LYS A 77 -32.03 68.75 54.96
N ASN A 78 -32.62 68.35 56.08
CA ASN A 78 -32.39 67.04 56.67
C ASN A 78 -32.98 65.99 55.74
N VAL A 79 -32.19 65.53 54.76
CA VAL A 79 -32.54 64.37 53.93
C VAL A 79 -32.71 63.19 54.87
N SER A 80 -33.91 62.64 54.92
CA SER A 80 -34.25 61.59 55.89
C SER A 80 -33.41 60.34 55.61
N TRP A 81 -32.70 59.85 56.63
CA TRP A 81 -31.86 58.65 56.58
C TRP A 81 -32.62 57.43 56.04
N ILE A 82 -33.95 57.40 56.20
CA ILE A 82 -34.85 56.36 55.68
C ILE A 82 -34.74 56.21 54.14
N TRP A 83 -34.38 57.26 53.40
CA TRP A 83 -34.18 57.18 51.94
C TRP A 83 -32.81 56.59 51.54
N LEU A 84 -31.90 56.38 52.50
CA LEU A 84 -30.62 55.73 52.26
C LEU A 84 -30.78 54.24 51.89
N VAL A 85 -31.77 53.56 52.48
CA VAL A 85 -31.99 52.12 52.28
C VAL A 85 -32.45 51.79 50.85
N PRO A 86 -33.46 52.47 50.27
CA PRO A 86 -33.81 52.30 48.85
C PRO A 86 -32.67 52.66 47.90
N LEU A 87 -31.89 53.70 48.20
CA LEU A 87 -30.74 54.09 47.38
C LEU A 87 -29.65 53.01 47.38
N ILE A 88 -29.31 52.45 48.55
CA ILE A 88 -28.34 51.36 48.67
C ILE A 88 -28.87 50.10 47.96
N ALA A 89 -30.15 49.77 48.11
CA ALA A 89 -30.76 48.64 47.40
C ALA A 89 -30.71 48.82 45.87
N ALA A 90 -30.95 50.04 45.36
CA ALA A 90 -30.84 50.36 43.94
C ALA A 90 -29.38 50.27 43.45
N ILE A 91 -28.40 50.73 44.23
CA ILE A 91 -26.98 50.61 43.91
C ILE A 91 -26.54 49.13 43.90
N ILE A 92 -27.03 48.31 44.84
CA ILE A 92 -26.75 46.87 44.86
C ILE A 92 -27.40 46.18 43.66
N GLY A 93 -28.66 46.49 43.33
CA GLY A 93 -29.34 45.95 42.15
C GLY A 93 -28.64 46.34 40.83
N LEU A 94 -28.24 47.60 40.69
CA LEU A 94 -27.46 48.08 39.56
C LEU A 94 -26.08 47.41 39.50
N SER A 95 -25.42 47.21 40.64
CA SER A 95 -24.14 46.50 40.74
C SER A 95 -24.27 45.02 40.35
N LEU A 96 -25.36 44.35 40.71
CA LEU A 96 -25.64 42.98 40.28
C LEU A 96 -25.97 42.88 38.79
N LEU A 97 -26.71 43.85 38.22
CA LEU A 97 -26.95 43.94 36.78
C LEU A 97 -25.65 44.18 36.00
N VAL A 98 -24.83 45.15 36.43
CA VAL A 98 -23.53 45.46 35.80
C VAL A 98 -22.57 44.27 35.94
N ARG A 99 -22.50 43.62 37.10
CA ARG A 99 -21.71 42.38 37.27
C ARG A 99 -22.22 41.26 36.37
N GLY A 100 -23.53 41.03 36.32
CA GLY A 100 -24.11 40.01 35.45
C GLY A 100 -23.80 40.24 33.97
N TYR A 101 -23.86 41.49 33.52
CA TYR A 101 -23.50 41.88 32.15
C TYR A 101 -21.99 41.75 31.88
N MET A 102 -21.13 42.20 32.79
CA MET A 102 -19.67 42.09 32.66
C MET A 102 -19.12 40.66 32.87
N GLN A 103 -19.94 39.73 33.39
CA GLN A 103 -19.62 38.31 33.54
C GLN A 103 -20.10 37.46 32.35
N GLN A 104 -20.92 38.01 31.45
CA GLN A 104 -21.20 37.37 30.17
C GLN A 104 -19.94 37.48 29.30
N GLY A 105 -19.39 36.33 28.90
CA GLY A 105 -18.28 36.29 27.97
C GLY A 105 -18.72 36.69 26.55
N PRO A 106 -17.77 37.00 25.67
CA PRO A 106 -18.08 37.58 24.37
C PRO A 106 -18.83 36.60 23.47
N ILE A 107 -19.72 37.14 22.62
CA ILE A 107 -20.50 36.37 21.66
C ILE A 107 -19.91 36.61 20.27
N ALA A 108 -19.77 35.55 19.47
CA ALA A 108 -19.44 35.66 18.06
C ALA A 108 -20.42 34.87 17.19
N THR A 109 -20.59 35.33 15.96
CA THR A 109 -21.44 34.72 14.93
C THR A 109 -20.55 34.03 13.90
N VAL A 110 -20.79 32.74 13.65
CA VAL A 110 -20.05 31.95 12.66
C VAL A 110 -21.04 31.45 11.61
N THR A 111 -20.77 31.75 10.35
CA THR A 111 -21.61 31.36 9.21
C THR A 111 -21.13 30.03 8.63
N PHE A 112 -21.96 28.99 8.68
CA PHE A 112 -21.72 27.66 8.09
C PHE A 112 -22.66 27.40 6.90
N LYS A 113 -22.40 26.36 6.09
CA LYS A 113 -23.31 25.98 5.00
C LYS A 113 -24.45 25.10 5.50
N THR A 114 -24.24 24.36 6.58
CA THR A 114 -25.24 23.46 7.16
C THR A 114 -25.17 23.45 8.70
N ALA A 115 -26.31 23.24 9.34
CA ALA A 115 -26.44 23.05 10.79
C ALA A 115 -26.22 21.58 11.22
N GLU A 116 -25.89 20.68 10.28
CA GLU A 116 -25.85 19.24 10.52
C GLU A 116 -24.91 18.83 11.68
N GLY A 117 -25.53 18.26 12.72
CA GLY A 117 -24.87 17.80 13.95
C GLY A 117 -24.69 18.88 15.03
N LEU A 118 -25.10 20.13 14.77
CA LEU A 118 -25.03 21.22 15.73
C LEU A 118 -26.35 21.32 16.52
N GLU A 119 -26.25 21.37 17.85
CA GLU A 119 -27.38 21.50 18.76
C GLU A 119 -27.17 22.69 19.74
N ILE A 120 -28.21 23.51 19.89
CA ILE A 120 -28.24 24.64 20.83
C ILE A 120 -28.01 24.15 22.27
N ASP A 121 -27.22 24.91 23.03
CA ASP A 121 -26.79 24.66 24.42
C ASP A 121 -26.01 23.35 24.68
N LYS A 122 -25.79 22.52 23.66
CA LYS A 122 -25.05 21.26 23.74
C LYS A 122 -23.74 21.28 22.96
N THR A 123 -23.74 21.83 21.75
CA THR A 123 -22.54 21.86 20.91
C THR A 123 -21.48 22.76 21.51
N GLN A 124 -20.37 22.13 21.90
CA GLN A 124 -19.22 22.80 22.49
C GLN A 124 -18.31 23.36 21.40
N VAL A 125 -17.62 24.45 21.73
CA VAL A 125 -16.57 25.04 20.92
C VAL A 125 -15.23 24.79 21.61
N ARG A 126 -14.27 24.21 20.89
CA ARG A 126 -13.02 23.68 21.45
C ARG A 126 -11.79 24.28 20.77
N TYR A 127 -10.90 24.85 21.56
CA TYR A 127 -9.56 25.27 21.16
C TYR A 127 -8.55 24.28 21.74
N LYS A 128 -7.78 23.58 20.89
CA LYS A 128 -6.81 22.54 21.32
C LYS A 128 -7.45 21.54 22.30
N ASP A 129 -8.64 21.04 21.93
CA ASP A 129 -9.54 20.17 22.71
C ASP A 129 -10.09 20.72 24.04
N VAL A 130 -9.73 21.94 24.45
CA VAL A 130 -10.29 22.61 25.64
C VAL A 130 -11.58 23.34 25.28
N VAL A 131 -12.66 23.11 26.04
CA VAL A 131 -13.96 23.78 25.84
C VAL A 131 -13.86 25.27 26.20
N VAL A 132 -13.96 26.12 25.18
CA VAL A 132 -13.84 27.59 25.25
C VAL A 132 -15.16 28.34 25.03
N GLY A 133 -16.19 27.67 24.50
CA GLY A 133 -17.53 28.25 24.33
C GLY A 133 -18.61 27.20 24.05
N THR A 134 -19.84 27.65 23.87
CA THR A 134 -21.02 26.83 23.57
C THR A 134 -21.91 27.54 22.55
N VAL A 135 -22.54 26.79 21.64
CA VAL A 135 -23.55 27.32 20.70
C VAL A 135 -24.82 27.71 21.46
N THR A 136 -25.28 28.95 21.30
CA THR A 136 -26.47 29.49 21.99
C THR A 136 -27.64 29.78 21.06
N ASP A 137 -27.41 29.89 19.75
CA ASP A 137 -28.46 30.14 18.75
C ASP A 137 -28.04 29.59 17.39
N ILE A 138 -29.01 29.10 16.63
CA ILE A 138 -28.84 28.60 15.26
C ILE A 138 -30.00 29.15 14.43
N SER A 139 -29.68 30.00 13.47
CA SER A 139 -30.65 30.68 12.59
C SER A 139 -30.22 30.56 11.13
N LEU A 140 -31.16 30.71 10.20
CA LEU A 140 -30.84 30.75 8.77
C LEU A 140 -30.52 32.19 8.35
N THR A 141 -29.65 32.37 7.37
CA THR A 141 -29.44 33.68 6.72
C THR A 141 -30.69 34.14 5.97
N ASP A 142 -30.84 35.45 5.76
CA ASP A 142 -31.99 36.02 5.02
C ASP A 142 -32.10 35.47 3.58
N ASP A 143 -30.98 35.11 2.95
CA ASP A 143 -30.93 34.49 1.63
C ASP A 143 -31.22 32.98 1.63
N HIS A 144 -31.42 32.38 2.82
CA HIS A 144 -31.69 30.97 3.07
C HIS A 144 -30.61 29.97 2.62
N ASN A 145 -29.42 30.44 2.19
CA ASN A 145 -28.34 29.58 1.69
C ASN A 145 -27.33 29.14 2.76
N SER A 146 -27.32 29.77 3.93
CA SER A 146 -26.32 29.56 4.99
C SER A 146 -26.95 29.60 6.38
N VAL A 147 -26.20 29.11 7.38
CA VAL A 147 -26.62 29.02 8.77
C VAL A 147 -25.75 29.95 9.62
N LEU A 148 -26.40 30.88 10.33
CA LEU A 148 -25.81 31.76 11.34
C LEU A 148 -25.84 31.06 12.70
N VAL A 149 -24.65 30.67 13.20
CA VAL A 149 -24.48 30.03 14.51
C VAL A 149 -23.90 31.05 15.49
N LYS A 150 -24.64 31.41 16.53
CA LYS A 150 -24.11 32.26 17.62
C LYS A 150 -23.47 31.39 18.69
N ILE A 151 -22.30 31.81 19.13
CA ILE A 151 -21.48 31.10 20.10
C ILE A 151 -21.17 32.05 21.25
N ALA A 152 -21.51 31.65 22.48
CA ALA A 152 -21.06 32.33 23.69
C ALA A 152 -19.71 31.74 24.13
N PHE A 153 -18.68 32.58 24.18
CA PHE A 153 -17.35 32.20 24.65
C PHE A 153 -17.18 32.47 26.14
N LYS A 154 -16.23 31.78 26.77
CA LYS A 154 -15.78 32.11 28.12
C LYS A 154 -14.93 33.38 28.09
N GLN A 155 -14.89 34.13 29.20
CA GLN A 155 -14.16 35.40 29.26
C GLN A 155 -12.63 35.25 29.03
N ASN A 156 -12.05 34.09 29.34
CA ASN A 156 -10.65 33.78 29.05
C ASN A 156 -10.39 33.31 27.59
N ALA A 157 -11.41 33.27 26.74
CA ALA A 157 -11.35 32.85 25.34
C ALA A 157 -11.42 34.02 24.35
N GLU A 158 -11.49 35.27 24.82
CA GLU A 158 -11.56 36.49 23.98
C GLU A 158 -10.40 36.61 22.98
N PHE A 159 -9.22 36.05 23.28
CA PHE A 159 -8.07 35.99 22.37
C PHE A 159 -8.31 35.18 21.08
N LEU A 160 -9.39 34.40 21.01
CA LEU A 160 -9.83 33.68 19.81
C LEU A 160 -10.67 34.54 18.87
N LEU A 161 -11.19 35.68 19.35
CA LEU A 161 -12.08 36.56 18.60
C LEU A 161 -11.29 37.65 17.85
N ARG A 162 -10.44 37.19 16.92
CA ARG A 162 -9.56 38.04 16.10
C ARG A 162 -9.54 37.62 14.63
N GLU A 163 -9.24 38.56 13.74
CA GLU A 163 -8.96 38.27 12.33
C GLU A 163 -7.90 37.14 12.23
N GLY A 164 -8.13 36.18 11.33
CA GLY A 164 -7.30 34.97 11.19
C GLY A 164 -7.71 33.79 12.08
N ALA A 165 -8.71 33.94 12.95
CA ALA A 165 -9.34 32.80 13.62
C ALA A 165 -10.18 31.97 12.62
N ARG A 166 -10.03 30.64 12.69
CA ARG A 166 -10.65 29.67 11.79
C ARG A 166 -11.53 28.73 12.61
N PHE A 167 -12.80 28.66 12.25
CA PHE A 167 -13.79 27.78 12.88
C PHE A 167 -14.17 26.65 11.93
N TRP A 168 -14.37 25.43 12.42
CA TRP A 168 -14.83 24.30 11.60
C TRP A 168 -15.68 23.31 12.39
N VAL A 169 -16.57 22.59 11.70
CA VAL A 169 -17.35 21.52 12.35
C VAL A 169 -16.56 20.21 12.35
N VAL A 170 -16.40 19.60 13.52
CA VAL A 170 -15.87 18.24 13.68
C VAL A 170 -17.05 17.29 13.91
N ARG A 171 -17.27 16.42 12.92
CA ARG A 171 -18.30 15.37 12.92
C ARG A 171 -17.66 13.99 13.11
N PRO A 172 -18.32 13.00 13.74
CA PRO A 172 -17.85 11.62 13.73
C PRO A 172 -17.66 11.13 12.29
N ARG A 173 -16.57 10.39 12.03
CA ARG A 173 -16.33 9.74 10.74
C ARG A 173 -15.97 8.28 10.96
N LEU A 174 -16.59 7.41 10.17
CA LEU A 174 -16.21 6.01 10.06
C LEU A 174 -15.19 5.89 8.93
N ALA A 175 -13.91 5.74 9.28
CA ALA A 175 -12.85 5.44 8.31
C ALA A 175 -12.50 3.95 8.36
N ALA A 176 -12.09 3.37 7.23
CA ALA A 176 -11.63 1.98 7.18
C ALA A 176 -10.34 1.75 8.02
N SER A 177 -9.58 2.81 8.26
CA SER A 177 -8.34 2.83 9.03
C SER A 177 -8.51 2.86 10.55
N GLY A 178 -9.72 3.11 11.05
CA GLY A 178 -9.99 3.21 12.48
C GLY A 178 -11.10 4.20 12.78
N VAL A 179 -11.56 4.21 14.03
CA VAL A 179 -12.66 5.08 14.46
C VAL A 179 -12.10 6.35 15.10
N SER A 180 -11.78 7.34 14.27
CA SER A 180 -11.45 8.68 14.75
C SER A 180 -12.70 9.37 15.29
N GLY A 181 -12.58 9.97 16.48
CA GLY A 181 -13.67 10.77 17.07
C GLY A 181 -14.70 9.99 17.88
N LEU A 182 -14.37 8.84 18.49
CA LEU A 182 -15.26 8.11 19.41
C LEU A 182 -15.91 8.99 20.50
N GLY A 183 -15.23 10.04 20.97
CA GLY A 183 -15.82 11.03 21.89
C GLY A 183 -17.06 11.76 21.34
N THR A 184 -17.14 11.94 20.02
CA THR A 184 -18.30 12.54 19.33
C THR A 184 -19.47 11.56 19.16
N LEU A 185 -19.24 10.25 19.29
CA LEU A 185 -20.30 9.25 19.30
C LEU A 185 -21.19 9.37 20.55
N VAL A 186 -20.64 9.91 21.64
CA VAL A 186 -21.33 10.14 22.93
C VAL A 186 -21.66 11.62 23.14
N SER A 187 -20.82 12.55 22.67
CA SER A 187 -20.98 14.00 22.89
C SER A 187 -21.60 14.78 21.72
N GLY A 188 -21.88 14.15 20.58
CA GLY A 188 -22.31 14.84 19.35
C GLY A 188 -21.16 15.56 18.62
N ALA A 189 -21.49 16.30 17.57
CA ALA A 189 -20.51 17.11 16.84
C ALA A 189 -20.11 18.36 17.66
N TYR A 190 -18.89 18.85 17.44
CA TYR A 190 -18.36 20.04 18.11
C TYR A 190 -17.71 20.99 17.10
N ILE A 191 -17.58 22.26 17.46
CA ILE A 191 -16.90 23.26 16.64
C ILE A 191 -15.44 23.35 17.09
N GLY A 192 -14.50 23.04 16.21
CA GLY A 192 -13.09 23.34 16.41
C GLY A 192 -12.82 24.82 16.12
N VAL A 193 -11.94 25.44 16.90
CA VAL A 193 -11.37 26.75 16.62
C VAL A 193 -9.84 26.67 16.66
N ASP A 194 -9.20 27.45 15.80
CA ASP A 194 -7.76 27.65 15.73
C ASP A 194 -7.44 29.08 15.30
N ILE A 195 -6.23 29.56 15.56
CA ILE A 195 -5.79 30.90 15.16
C ILE A 195 -4.45 30.78 14.46
N ASP A 196 -4.35 31.34 13.25
CA ASP A 196 -3.08 31.43 12.55
C ASP A 196 -2.16 32.49 13.17
N ASP A 197 -1.28 32.05 14.08
CA ASP A 197 -0.29 32.88 14.77
C ASP A 197 0.94 33.20 13.89
N SER A 198 0.97 32.75 12.62
CA SER A 198 2.06 33.05 11.68
C SER A 198 1.91 34.42 11.00
N SER A 199 0.70 34.99 11.02
CA SER A 199 0.42 36.32 10.48
C SER A 199 0.88 37.42 11.42
N LYS A 200 1.87 38.22 10.98
CA LYS A 200 2.29 39.47 11.66
C LYS A 200 1.34 40.66 11.42
N ALA A 201 0.13 40.42 10.93
CA ALA A 201 -0.86 41.48 10.75
C ALA A 201 -1.31 42.06 12.10
N GLU A 202 -1.84 43.28 12.08
CA GLU A 202 -2.44 43.90 13.26
C GLU A 202 -3.56 43.01 13.81
N ILE A 203 -3.47 42.65 15.10
CA ILE A 203 -4.48 41.83 15.76
C ILE A 203 -5.76 42.66 15.96
N LYS A 204 -6.65 42.60 14.98
CA LYS A 204 -7.99 43.20 15.04
C LYS A 204 -8.97 42.21 15.62
N SER A 205 -9.77 42.66 16.58
CA SER A 205 -10.87 41.86 17.13
C SER A 205 -11.98 41.72 16.07
N SER A 206 -12.54 40.53 15.94
CA SER A 206 -13.72 40.26 15.10
C SER A 206 -14.74 39.43 15.87
N SER A 207 -16.01 39.74 15.68
CA SER A 207 -17.16 38.97 16.19
C SER A 207 -17.88 38.18 15.08
N GLU A 208 -17.44 38.29 13.83
CA GLU A 208 -18.05 37.61 12.67
C GLU A 208 -17.01 36.78 11.92
N PHE A 209 -17.39 35.54 11.58
CA PHE A 209 -16.50 34.55 10.97
C PHE A 209 -17.21 33.67 9.95
N VAL A 210 -16.45 33.16 8.98
CA VAL A 210 -16.90 32.12 8.06
C VAL A 210 -16.38 30.77 8.54
N GLY A 211 -17.27 29.82 8.76
CA GLY A 211 -16.98 28.46 9.20
C GLY A 211 -16.63 27.53 8.06
N LEU A 212 -15.67 26.62 8.30
CA LEU A 212 -15.24 25.59 7.36
C LEU A 212 -15.98 24.27 7.62
N GLU A 213 -16.46 23.61 6.55
CA GLU A 213 -17.12 22.29 6.65
C GLU A 213 -16.15 21.12 6.80
N LYS A 214 -14.86 21.36 6.56
CA LYS A 214 -13.77 20.41 6.77
C LYS A 214 -12.75 21.04 7.72
N PRO A 215 -12.09 20.26 8.59
CA PRO A 215 -10.98 20.76 9.38
C PRO A 215 -9.89 21.35 8.48
N PRO A 216 -9.21 22.43 8.90
CA PRO A 216 -8.05 22.94 8.17
C PRO A 216 -6.95 21.87 8.12
N GLU A 217 -6.20 21.85 7.01
CA GLU A 217 -5.13 20.86 6.75
C GLU A 217 -4.07 20.80 7.87
N LEU A 218 -3.87 21.93 8.56
CA LEU A 218 -3.03 22.01 9.75
C LEU A 218 -3.63 22.97 10.78
N VAL A 219 -3.73 22.50 12.03
CA VAL A 219 -3.99 23.33 13.22
C VAL A 219 -2.70 24.04 13.60
N SER A 220 -2.79 25.35 13.82
CA SER A 220 -1.63 26.24 13.95
C SER A 220 -0.76 25.91 15.17
N GLY A 221 0.55 26.00 14.98
CA GLY A 221 1.54 25.74 16.02
C GLY A 221 1.83 24.26 16.30
N ARG A 222 1.33 23.30 15.50
CA ARG A 222 1.88 21.93 15.46
C ARG A 222 3.26 21.96 14.76
N PRO A 223 4.37 21.66 15.44
CA PRO A 223 5.71 21.74 14.85
C PRO A 223 5.96 20.52 13.95
N GLY A 224 6.56 20.74 12.77
CA GLY A 224 6.83 19.70 11.79
C GLY A 224 7.02 20.29 10.39
N LYS A 225 6.99 19.44 9.36
CA LYS A 225 7.12 19.82 7.95
C LYS A 225 6.08 19.13 7.08
N ARG A 226 5.73 19.76 5.96
CA ARG A 226 4.87 19.21 4.91
C ARG A 226 5.72 18.70 3.76
N PHE A 227 5.28 17.61 3.14
CA PHE A 227 5.86 17.09 1.91
C PHE A 227 4.74 16.71 0.93
N THR A 228 5.02 16.83 -0.37
CA THR A 228 4.07 16.45 -1.41
C THR A 228 4.51 15.14 -2.04
N ILE A 229 3.67 14.13 -1.95
CA ILE A 229 3.91 12.79 -2.47
C ILE A 229 3.10 12.62 -3.76
N THR A 230 3.76 12.42 -4.90
CA THR A 230 3.09 12.14 -6.17
C THR A 230 2.88 10.65 -6.36
N ALA A 231 1.68 10.26 -6.78
CA ALA A 231 1.32 8.87 -7.04
C ALA A 231 0.45 8.76 -8.31
N PRO A 232 0.48 7.63 -9.05
CA PRO A 232 -0.39 7.43 -10.21
C PRO A 232 -1.88 7.30 -9.82
N SER A 233 -2.16 6.91 -8.57
CA SER A 233 -3.50 6.73 -8.02
C SER A 233 -3.48 6.83 -6.50
N LEU A 234 -4.61 7.19 -5.89
CA LEU A 234 -4.73 7.35 -4.44
C LEU A 234 -4.70 6.00 -3.68
N ASN A 235 -5.20 4.94 -4.31
CA ASN A 235 -5.28 3.58 -3.76
C ASN A 235 -5.95 3.55 -2.37
N SER A 236 -5.28 2.99 -1.36
CA SER A 236 -5.74 2.81 0.02
C SER A 236 -5.38 3.99 0.95
N LEU A 237 -5.01 5.14 0.40
CA LEU A 237 -4.68 6.34 1.16
C LEU A 237 -5.92 7.22 1.32
N ASP A 238 -6.14 7.74 2.53
CA ASP A 238 -7.19 8.70 2.85
C ASP A 238 -6.65 9.78 3.80
N LEU A 239 -7.45 10.82 4.07
CA LEU A 239 -7.16 11.83 5.09
C LEU A 239 -6.95 11.16 6.45
N GLY A 240 -5.80 11.43 7.07
CA GLY A 240 -5.41 10.80 8.32
C GLY A 240 -4.73 9.43 8.18
N SER A 241 -4.50 8.90 6.97
CA SER A 241 -3.66 7.70 6.80
C SER A 241 -2.25 7.96 7.38
N PRO A 242 -1.69 7.03 8.18
CA PRO A 242 -0.45 7.25 8.90
C PRO A 242 0.76 7.33 7.96
N VAL A 243 1.71 8.19 8.34
CA VAL A 243 3.05 8.26 7.77
C VAL A 243 4.01 7.55 8.72
N LEU A 244 4.71 6.55 8.21
CA LEU A 244 5.54 5.63 8.99
C LEU A 244 7.03 5.82 8.68
N TYR A 245 7.85 5.87 9.73
CA TYR A 245 9.31 5.75 9.63
C TYR A 245 9.77 4.56 10.46
N ARG A 246 10.44 3.58 9.83
CA ARG A 246 10.85 2.32 10.48
C ARG A 246 9.69 1.58 11.19
N ARG A 247 8.46 1.72 10.66
CA ARG A 247 7.18 1.22 11.23
C ARG A 247 6.66 1.96 12.47
N LEU A 248 7.22 3.11 12.84
CA LEU A 248 6.66 4.03 13.84
C LEU A 248 5.83 5.11 13.13
N GLU A 249 4.65 5.43 13.65
CA GLU A 249 3.86 6.57 13.20
C GLU A 249 4.54 7.89 13.60
N VAL A 250 4.80 8.74 12.60
CA VAL A 250 5.54 10.00 12.73
C VAL A 250 4.84 11.17 12.03
N GLY A 251 3.62 10.97 11.56
CA GLY A 251 2.88 11.94 10.77
C GLY A 251 1.64 11.32 10.12
N GLN A 252 0.97 12.11 9.27
CA GLN A 252 -0.30 11.71 8.62
C GLN A 252 -0.49 12.39 7.27
N VAL A 253 -1.33 11.80 6.41
CA VAL A 253 -1.87 12.45 5.21
C VAL A 253 -2.83 13.58 5.62
N ILE A 254 -2.56 14.81 5.15
CA ILE A 254 -3.34 16.01 5.50
C ILE A 254 -4.23 16.52 4.36
N ASN A 255 -3.89 16.23 3.10
CA ASN A 255 -4.71 16.53 1.93
C ASN A 255 -4.36 15.59 0.76
N TYR A 256 -5.25 15.46 -0.22
CA TYR A 256 -4.95 14.91 -1.53
C TYR A 256 -5.74 15.63 -2.62
N THR A 257 -5.13 15.83 -3.78
CA THR A 257 -5.77 16.41 -4.97
C THR A 257 -5.41 15.61 -6.21
N LEU A 258 -6.25 15.65 -7.24
CA LEU A 258 -5.84 15.26 -8.58
C LEU A 258 -4.72 16.20 -9.05
N SER A 259 -3.70 15.65 -9.72
CA SER A 259 -2.64 16.42 -10.36
C SER A 259 -3.20 17.28 -11.50
N LYS A 260 -2.58 18.42 -11.78
CA LYS A 260 -3.08 19.41 -12.77
C LYS A 260 -3.20 18.87 -14.19
N ASP A 261 -2.46 17.83 -14.51
CA ASP A 261 -2.42 17.11 -15.79
C ASP A 261 -3.39 15.91 -15.84
N GLY A 262 -4.03 15.54 -14.72
CA GLY A 262 -4.97 14.44 -14.62
C GLY A 262 -4.36 13.03 -14.58
N ASN A 263 -3.03 12.88 -14.73
CA ASN A 263 -2.37 11.57 -14.83
C ASN A 263 -2.01 10.92 -13.48
N GLY A 264 -2.40 11.54 -12.36
CA GLY A 264 -2.10 11.05 -11.02
C GLY A 264 -2.67 11.96 -9.93
N VAL A 265 -2.22 11.74 -8.70
CA VAL A 265 -2.62 12.51 -7.51
C VAL A 265 -1.41 13.10 -6.79
N GLU A 266 -1.59 14.30 -6.23
CA GLU A 266 -0.67 14.91 -5.27
C GLU A 266 -1.24 14.72 -3.85
N VAL A 267 -0.59 13.89 -3.05
CA VAL A 267 -0.94 13.61 -1.65
C VAL A 267 -0.03 14.44 -0.75
N GLN A 268 -0.60 15.38 0.01
CA GLN A 268 0.15 16.16 0.99
C GLN A 268 0.20 15.43 2.32
N ILE A 269 1.42 15.25 2.85
CA ILE A 269 1.68 14.67 4.16
C ILE A 269 2.24 15.72 5.10
N PHE A 270 1.96 15.57 6.39
CA PHE A 270 2.63 16.28 7.48
C PHE A 270 3.43 15.28 8.33
N VAL A 271 4.68 15.61 8.63
CA VAL A 271 5.56 14.84 9.50
C VAL A 271 5.87 15.69 10.73
N ASP A 272 5.51 15.18 11.91
CA ASP A 272 5.64 15.90 13.18
C ASP A 272 7.12 16.05 13.59
N ALA A 273 7.46 17.18 14.20
CA ALA A 273 8.75 17.34 14.85
C ALA A 273 8.81 16.46 16.12
N PRO A 274 9.94 15.79 16.42
CA PRO A 274 11.27 15.96 15.82
C PRO A 274 11.57 15.06 14.61
N TYR A 275 10.60 14.30 14.11
CA TYR A 275 10.81 13.28 13.07
C TYR A 275 10.97 13.86 11.65
N ASP A 276 10.50 15.08 11.45
CA ASP A 276 10.67 15.89 10.22
C ASP A 276 12.13 15.96 9.72
N ARG A 277 13.11 15.81 10.62
CA ARG A 277 14.55 15.76 10.29
C ARG A 277 14.97 14.50 9.51
N PHE A 278 14.21 13.40 9.62
CA PHE A 278 14.52 12.13 8.97
C PHE A 278 14.05 12.08 7.51
N VAL A 279 13.19 13.02 7.11
CA VAL A 279 12.89 13.25 5.69
C VAL A 279 14.02 14.11 5.10
N THR A 280 14.80 13.49 4.24
CA THR A 280 15.99 14.07 3.59
C THR A 280 15.79 14.14 2.08
N LYS A 281 16.67 14.83 1.37
CA LYS A 281 16.61 14.90 -0.10
C LYS A 281 16.65 13.52 -0.78
N ASP A 282 17.31 12.55 -0.16
CA ASP A 282 17.43 11.16 -0.63
C ASP A 282 16.32 10.23 -0.10
N SER A 283 15.32 10.75 0.63
CA SER A 283 14.24 9.93 1.17
C SER A 283 13.39 9.30 0.05
N ARG A 284 13.13 8.00 0.23
CA ARG A 284 12.29 7.18 -0.65
C ARG A 284 10.99 6.87 0.08
N PHE A 285 9.86 7.06 -0.59
CA PHE A 285 8.52 6.82 -0.05
C PHE A 285 7.89 5.61 -0.75
N TRP A 286 7.18 4.78 0.01
CA TRP A 286 6.45 3.63 -0.53
C TRP A 286 5.10 3.44 0.13
N ASN A 287 4.20 2.76 -0.59
CA ASN A 287 2.94 2.34 -0.03
C ASN A 287 3.17 1.31 1.10
N ALA A 288 2.67 1.62 2.30
CA ALA A 288 2.72 0.75 3.49
C ALA A 288 1.43 -0.09 3.65
N SER A 289 0.66 -0.21 2.57
CA SER A 289 -0.62 -0.91 2.53
C SER A 289 -0.51 -2.18 1.69
N GLY A 290 -0.97 -3.29 2.22
CA GLY A 290 -1.28 -4.50 1.45
C GLY A 290 -0.46 -5.74 1.80
N VAL A 291 -0.76 -6.82 1.09
CA VAL A 291 -0.03 -8.09 1.15
C VAL A 291 0.90 -8.12 -0.07
N ASP A 292 2.21 -8.04 0.17
CA ASP A 292 3.20 -8.20 -0.90
C ASP A 292 3.45 -9.70 -1.14
N LEU A 293 2.77 -10.21 -2.17
CA LEU A 293 2.87 -11.57 -2.66
C LEU A 293 3.64 -11.56 -3.98
N SER A 294 4.89 -12.02 -3.96
CA SER A 294 5.69 -12.18 -5.17
C SER A 294 6.02 -13.67 -5.40
N LEU A 295 5.89 -14.10 -6.66
CA LEU A 295 6.32 -15.42 -7.11
C LEU A 295 7.52 -15.20 -8.03
N ASN A 296 8.70 -15.69 -7.62
CA ASN A 296 9.95 -15.52 -8.37
C ASN A 296 10.60 -16.88 -8.64
N ALA A 297 11.75 -16.89 -9.31
CA ALA A 297 12.48 -18.13 -9.65
C ALA A 297 12.91 -18.95 -8.41
N GLY A 298 13.04 -18.31 -7.23
CA GLY A 298 13.30 -18.95 -5.95
C GLY A 298 12.05 -19.46 -5.21
N GLY A 299 10.84 -19.22 -5.73
CA GLY A 299 9.58 -19.71 -5.16
C GLY A 299 8.61 -18.60 -4.75
N LEU A 300 7.75 -18.91 -3.78
CA LEU A 300 6.76 -17.98 -3.23
C LEU A 300 7.35 -17.15 -2.09
N ASN A 301 7.39 -15.83 -2.27
CA ASN A 301 7.73 -14.89 -1.23
C ASN A 301 6.48 -14.12 -0.80
N LEU A 302 5.98 -14.42 0.40
CA LEU A 302 4.84 -13.78 1.02
C LEU A 302 5.31 -12.93 2.19
N LYS A 303 5.30 -11.60 2.02
CA LYS A 303 5.54 -10.64 3.10
C LYS A 303 4.20 -10.21 3.70
N THR A 304 3.78 -10.88 4.77
CA THR A 304 2.62 -10.45 5.56
C THR A 304 3.00 -9.25 6.43
N GLN A 305 2.41 -8.09 6.14
CA GLN A 305 2.49 -6.92 7.02
C GLN A 305 1.52 -7.07 8.21
N SER A 306 1.64 -6.19 9.20
CA SER A 306 0.72 -6.15 10.35
C SER A 306 -0.73 -6.02 9.87
N LEU A 307 -1.64 -6.84 10.42
CA LEU A 307 -3.05 -6.86 10.03
C LEU A 307 -3.73 -5.49 10.19
N VAL A 308 -3.23 -4.65 11.10
CA VAL A 308 -3.69 -3.26 11.29
C VAL A 308 -3.29 -2.36 10.11
N SER A 309 -2.07 -2.50 9.59
CA SER A 309 -1.56 -1.74 8.44
C SER A 309 -2.23 -2.16 7.12
N VAL A 310 -2.61 -3.44 7.00
CA VAL A 310 -3.29 -3.99 5.82
C VAL A 310 -4.71 -3.40 5.64
N LEU A 311 -5.39 -3.03 6.72
CA LEU A 311 -6.75 -2.48 6.69
C LEU A 311 -6.78 -0.94 6.58
N ALA A 312 -5.84 -0.25 7.22
CA ALA A 312 -5.81 1.21 7.28
C ALA A 312 -5.12 1.90 6.10
N GLY A 313 -4.20 1.18 5.47
CA GLY A 313 -3.23 1.76 4.57
C GLY A 313 -2.30 2.79 5.23
N GLY A 314 -1.36 3.29 4.46
CA GLY A 314 -0.38 4.28 4.94
C GLY A 314 0.78 4.50 3.98
N ILE A 315 1.63 5.45 4.31
CA ILE A 315 2.85 5.77 3.55
C ILE A 315 4.05 5.50 4.45
N SER A 316 4.99 4.67 4.03
CA SER A 316 6.27 4.49 4.71
C SER A 316 7.36 5.28 3.99
N PHE A 317 8.39 5.71 4.73
CA PHE A 317 9.61 6.25 4.13
C PHE A 317 10.89 5.76 4.79
N GLY A 318 11.98 5.90 4.04
CA GLY A 318 13.32 5.51 4.44
C GLY A 318 14.38 6.08 3.50
N GLN A 319 15.58 5.53 3.57
CA GLN A 319 16.74 5.89 2.76
C GLN A 319 17.41 4.60 2.30
N LEU A 320 18.14 4.64 1.18
CA LEU A 320 18.98 3.53 0.76
C LEU A 320 20.02 3.22 1.86
N PRO A 321 20.27 1.93 2.19
CA PRO A 321 21.33 1.56 3.12
C PRO A 321 22.67 2.16 2.67
N ARG A 322 23.32 2.87 3.58
CA ARG A 322 24.63 3.47 3.34
C ARG A 322 25.68 2.36 3.30
N GLN A 323 26.47 2.31 2.23
CA GLN A 323 27.48 1.26 2.06
C GLN A 323 28.80 1.69 2.74
N ASP A 324 29.45 0.77 3.45
CA ASP A 324 30.71 1.06 4.14
C ASP A 324 31.78 1.50 3.13
N GLY A 325 32.32 2.72 3.32
CA GLY A 325 33.23 3.38 2.38
C GLY A 325 32.64 4.62 1.69
N ASP A 326 31.32 4.78 1.64
CA ASP A 326 30.69 5.99 1.09
C ASP A 326 31.00 7.22 1.97
N ALA A 327 31.95 8.06 1.56
CA ALA A 327 32.29 9.34 2.19
C ALA A 327 31.28 10.46 1.88
N LYS A 328 29.99 10.12 1.68
CA LYS A 328 28.92 11.12 1.46
C LYS A 328 28.74 12.00 2.71
N PRO A 329 28.25 13.24 2.60
CA PRO A 329 27.81 14.01 3.75
C PRO A 329 26.75 13.26 4.59
N GLU A 330 26.43 13.76 5.78
CA GLU A 330 25.17 13.38 6.42
C GLU A 330 24.00 13.81 5.52
N PRO A 331 22.95 13.00 5.36
CA PRO A 331 21.89 13.28 4.40
C PRO A 331 21.10 14.53 4.83
N GLU A 332 21.14 15.57 3.99
CA GLU A 332 20.54 16.87 4.31
C GLU A 332 19.01 16.77 4.46
N PRO A 333 18.43 17.28 5.56
CA PRO A 333 16.98 17.36 5.73
C PRO A 333 16.31 18.11 4.57
N ALA A 334 15.19 17.58 4.10
CA ALA A 334 14.42 18.18 3.03
C ALA A 334 13.79 19.52 3.49
N PRO A 335 13.75 20.55 2.63
CA PRO A 335 12.94 21.74 2.85
C PRO A 335 11.43 21.43 2.97
N ASP A 336 10.69 22.30 3.65
CA ASP A 336 9.22 22.23 3.67
C ASP A 336 8.65 22.34 2.24
N GLY A 337 7.62 21.55 1.94
CA GLY A 337 7.00 21.48 0.61
C GLY A 337 7.75 20.65 -0.44
N THR A 338 8.85 19.97 -0.09
CA THR A 338 9.60 19.12 -1.04
C THR A 338 8.71 18.03 -1.66
N ARG A 339 8.88 17.79 -2.96
CA ARG A 339 8.15 16.79 -3.74
C ARG A 339 8.91 15.46 -3.81
N PHE A 340 8.22 14.36 -3.53
CA PHE A 340 8.71 12.98 -3.66
C PHE A 340 7.72 12.13 -4.45
N ALA A 341 8.16 10.97 -4.96
CA ALA A 341 7.30 10.00 -5.63
C ALA A 341 6.99 8.81 -4.72
N LEU A 342 5.75 8.32 -4.77
CA LEU A 342 5.32 7.10 -4.08
C LEU A 342 5.67 5.85 -4.90
N SER A 343 6.51 4.99 -4.33
CA SER A 343 6.79 3.68 -4.90
C SER A 343 5.71 2.66 -4.51
N PRO A 344 5.38 1.67 -5.35
CA PRO A 344 4.40 0.64 -5.01
C PRO A 344 4.78 -0.24 -3.81
N THR A 345 6.06 -0.51 -3.61
CA THR A 345 6.59 -1.39 -2.55
C THR A 345 7.93 -0.89 -2.02
N GLU A 346 8.32 -1.35 -0.83
CA GLU A 346 9.61 -1.06 -0.20
C GLU A 346 10.80 -1.50 -1.08
N ASP A 347 10.73 -2.72 -1.62
CA ASP A 347 11.78 -3.28 -2.48
C ASP A 347 12.03 -2.42 -3.74
N LYS A 348 10.97 -1.82 -4.31
CA LYS A 348 11.11 -0.88 -5.44
C LYS A 348 11.62 0.48 -5.01
N ALA A 349 11.28 0.94 -3.82
CA ALA A 349 11.71 2.24 -3.29
C ALA A 349 13.19 2.26 -2.91
N LEU A 350 13.69 1.15 -2.38
CA LEU A 350 15.07 0.97 -1.90
C LEU A 350 15.99 0.28 -2.91
N ALA A 351 15.49 -0.05 -4.11
CA ALA A 351 16.32 -0.52 -5.21
C ALA A 351 17.40 0.51 -5.56
N LYS A 352 18.63 0.05 -5.83
CA LYS A 352 19.67 0.91 -6.40
C LYS A 352 19.21 1.39 -7.78
N PRO A 353 19.46 2.67 -8.16
CA PRO A 353 19.10 3.16 -9.49
C PRO A 353 19.76 2.30 -10.56
N ASP A 354 18.98 1.83 -11.52
CA ASP A 354 19.44 0.89 -12.55
C ASP A 354 20.46 1.51 -13.55
N GLY A 355 20.57 2.84 -13.58
CA GLY A 355 21.47 3.56 -14.50
C GLY A 355 20.82 3.75 -15.87
N LEU A 356 21.63 3.96 -16.91
CA LEU A 356 21.12 4.07 -18.27
C LEU A 356 20.57 2.73 -18.78
N ALA A 357 19.44 2.80 -19.49
CA ALA A 357 18.82 1.65 -20.13
C ALA A 357 19.32 1.52 -21.57
N PHE A 358 20.06 0.44 -21.84
CA PHE A 358 20.59 0.11 -23.16
C PHE A 358 19.63 -0.83 -23.91
N PRO A 359 18.94 -0.37 -24.96
CA PRO A 359 17.93 -1.17 -25.65
C PRO A 359 18.57 -2.23 -26.55
N ILE A 360 18.15 -3.48 -26.38
CA ILE A 360 18.55 -4.62 -27.20
C ILE A 360 17.35 -5.27 -27.88
N ARG A 361 17.58 -5.89 -29.03
CA ARG A 361 16.58 -6.62 -29.82
C ARG A 361 17.07 -8.04 -30.09
N MET A 362 16.21 -9.01 -29.86
CA MET A 362 16.48 -10.44 -30.08
C MET A 362 15.41 -11.04 -30.98
N LYS A 363 15.81 -11.91 -31.91
CA LYS A 363 14.96 -12.46 -32.98
C LYS A 363 14.87 -13.98 -32.88
N PHE A 364 13.80 -14.50 -32.29
CA PHE A 364 13.63 -15.94 -32.08
C PHE A 364 12.75 -16.59 -33.16
N ASP A 365 13.31 -17.57 -33.87
CA ASP A 365 12.61 -18.41 -34.86
C ASP A 365 11.82 -19.58 -34.22
N LYS A 366 11.63 -19.54 -32.90
CA LYS A 366 11.02 -20.59 -32.07
C LYS A 366 9.99 -19.99 -31.11
N SER A 367 9.19 -20.86 -30.51
CA SER A 367 8.17 -20.46 -29.54
C SER A 367 8.82 -19.81 -28.31
N VAL A 368 8.42 -18.56 -28.02
CA VAL A 368 8.82 -17.86 -26.78
C VAL A 368 7.82 -18.11 -25.63
N ARG A 369 6.95 -19.12 -25.75
CA ARG A 369 5.88 -19.39 -24.76
C ARG A 369 6.47 -19.59 -23.37
N GLY A 370 6.11 -18.71 -22.44
CA GLY A 370 6.64 -18.65 -21.09
C GLY A 370 7.44 -17.38 -20.81
N LEU A 371 7.88 -16.67 -21.84
CA LEU A 371 8.46 -15.33 -21.75
C LEU A 371 7.34 -14.28 -21.59
N GLN A 372 7.59 -13.27 -20.77
CA GLN A 372 6.62 -12.19 -20.48
C GLN A 372 7.33 -10.83 -20.48
N THR A 373 6.57 -9.74 -20.59
CA THR A 373 7.08 -8.40 -20.27
C THR A 373 7.50 -8.36 -18.80
N GLY A 374 8.72 -7.90 -18.51
CA GLY A 374 9.36 -8.01 -17.20
C GLY A 374 10.10 -9.33 -16.95
N SER A 375 10.13 -10.28 -17.91
CA SER A 375 11.04 -11.43 -17.81
C SER A 375 12.48 -10.96 -17.71
N ALA A 376 13.24 -11.59 -16.83
CA ALA A 376 14.65 -11.28 -16.58
C ALA A 376 15.52 -11.44 -17.83
N ILE A 377 16.54 -10.58 -17.94
CA ILE A 377 17.67 -10.72 -18.86
C ILE A 377 18.92 -10.85 -18.01
N ASP A 378 19.50 -12.04 -17.98
CA ASP A 378 20.58 -12.41 -17.07
C ASP A 378 21.86 -12.71 -17.85
N PHE A 379 23.01 -12.30 -17.34
CA PHE A 379 24.31 -12.78 -17.80
C PHE A 379 24.94 -13.65 -16.71
N LYS A 380 25.14 -14.94 -17.02
CA LYS A 380 25.71 -15.94 -16.09
C LYS A 380 25.03 -15.99 -14.70
N GLY A 381 23.72 -15.72 -14.66
CA GLY A 381 22.91 -15.69 -13.42
C GLY A 381 22.92 -14.36 -12.67
N ILE A 382 23.54 -13.32 -13.22
CA ILE A 382 23.44 -11.93 -12.74
C ILE A 382 22.35 -11.23 -13.54
N LEU A 383 21.32 -10.72 -12.86
CA LEU A 383 20.24 -9.95 -13.47
C LEU A 383 20.75 -8.63 -14.04
N LEU A 384 20.89 -8.54 -15.37
CA LEU A 384 21.34 -7.34 -16.07
C LEU A 384 20.20 -6.45 -16.56
N GLY A 385 19.02 -7.01 -16.80
CA GLY A 385 18.00 -6.34 -17.58
C GLY A 385 16.61 -6.98 -17.51
N GLU A 386 15.70 -6.48 -18.33
CA GLU A 386 14.34 -7.00 -18.45
C GLU A 386 13.78 -6.90 -19.88
N VAL A 387 12.89 -7.83 -20.23
CA VAL A 387 12.12 -7.79 -21.48
C VAL A 387 11.08 -6.67 -21.41
N ARG A 388 11.08 -5.77 -22.39
CA ARG A 388 10.16 -4.63 -22.46
C ARG A 388 8.97 -4.86 -23.40
N ASN A 389 9.17 -5.61 -24.49
CA ASN A 389 8.12 -5.89 -25.45
C ASN A 389 8.36 -7.24 -26.14
N ILE A 390 7.26 -7.91 -26.52
CA ILE A 390 7.28 -9.15 -27.30
C ILE A 390 6.31 -8.96 -28.45
N SER A 391 6.81 -8.99 -29.68
CA SER A 391 6.05 -8.80 -30.92
C SER A 391 6.43 -9.86 -31.96
N MET A 392 5.80 -9.82 -33.12
CA MET A 392 5.98 -10.80 -34.18
C MET A 392 6.15 -10.08 -35.51
N GLU A 393 7.27 -10.32 -36.18
CA GLU A 393 7.50 -9.88 -37.55
C GLU A 393 7.17 -11.02 -38.52
N PHE A 394 6.48 -10.69 -39.61
CA PHE A 394 6.24 -11.61 -40.72
C PHE A 394 6.89 -11.04 -41.98
N ASP A 395 7.95 -11.70 -42.44
CA ASP A 395 8.63 -11.34 -43.67
C ASP A 395 7.82 -11.86 -44.87
N MET A 396 7.22 -10.95 -45.63
CA MET A 396 6.43 -11.30 -46.82
C MET A 396 7.24 -11.94 -47.95
N ALA A 397 8.55 -11.69 -48.03
CA ALA A 397 9.42 -12.25 -49.06
C ALA A 397 9.85 -13.69 -48.73
N THR A 398 10.28 -13.94 -47.48
CA THR A 398 10.68 -15.29 -47.06
C THR A 398 9.54 -16.14 -46.50
N LYS A 399 8.37 -15.54 -46.25
CA LYS A 399 7.20 -16.13 -45.56
C LYS A 399 7.53 -16.68 -44.17
N LYS A 400 8.58 -16.15 -43.54
CA LYS A 400 9.00 -16.53 -42.19
C LYS A 400 8.33 -15.64 -41.16
N THR A 401 7.93 -16.28 -40.06
CA THR A 401 7.46 -15.62 -38.85
C THR A 401 8.57 -15.69 -37.82
N THR A 402 9.04 -14.54 -37.35
CA THR A 402 10.10 -14.45 -36.32
C THR A 402 9.57 -13.61 -35.16
N VAL A 403 9.78 -14.10 -33.93
CA VAL A 403 9.35 -13.40 -32.72
C VAL A 403 10.42 -12.39 -32.33
N ILE A 404 10.02 -11.14 -32.17
CA ILE A 404 10.91 -10.04 -31.78
C ILE A 404 10.73 -9.80 -30.28
N VAL A 405 11.82 -9.92 -29.53
CA VAL A 405 11.87 -9.62 -28.11
C VAL A 405 12.75 -8.39 -27.94
N ASP A 406 12.13 -7.25 -27.61
CA ASP A 406 12.84 -6.04 -27.26
C ASP A 406 13.04 -6.02 -25.73
N GLY A 407 14.26 -5.75 -25.30
CA GLY A 407 14.67 -5.70 -23.90
C GLY A 407 15.56 -4.51 -23.59
N VAL A 408 15.84 -4.28 -22.31
CA VAL A 408 16.83 -3.30 -21.87
C VAL A 408 17.83 -3.95 -20.93
N ILE A 409 19.11 -3.62 -21.10
CA ILE A 409 20.19 -3.90 -20.15
C ILE A 409 20.46 -2.61 -19.36
N TYR A 410 20.75 -2.76 -18.07
CA TYR A 410 20.94 -1.66 -17.14
C TYR A 410 22.42 -1.51 -16.77
N GLU A 411 22.97 -0.31 -16.99
CA GLU A 411 24.39 0.02 -16.77
C GLU A 411 24.89 -0.38 -15.38
N ASN A 412 24.18 0.04 -14.33
CA ASN A 412 24.61 -0.19 -12.95
C ASN A 412 24.47 -1.66 -12.50
N ARG A 413 23.87 -2.53 -13.34
CA ARG A 413 23.73 -3.96 -13.07
C ARG A 413 24.85 -4.82 -13.66
N LEU A 414 25.70 -4.28 -14.54
CA LEU A 414 26.89 -4.99 -15.04
C LEU A 414 27.94 -5.27 -13.94
N GLY A 415 27.83 -4.59 -12.79
CA GLY A 415 28.75 -4.70 -11.66
C GLY A 415 30.03 -3.90 -11.85
N ALA A 416 30.95 -4.01 -10.88
CA ALA A 416 32.22 -3.28 -10.84
C ALA A 416 33.27 -3.72 -11.89
N ALA A 417 32.82 -4.32 -13.00
CA ALA A 417 33.65 -4.71 -14.14
C ALA A 417 33.98 -3.53 -15.08
N ILE A 418 33.29 -2.40 -14.91
CA ILE A 418 33.68 -1.12 -15.51
C ILE A 418 34.55 -0.39 -14.47
N PRO A 419 35.89 -0.29 -14.65
CA PRO A 419 36.67 0.61 -13.82
C PRO A 419 36.18 2.04 -14.02
N GLU A 420 35.93 2.77 -12.93
CA GLU A 420 35.56 4.20 -12.97
C GLU A 420 36.61 5.08 -13.69
N ALA A 421 37.81 4.53 -13.91
CA ALA A 421 38.83 5.09 -14.77
C ALA A 421 38.61 4.70 -16.25
N GLN A 422 38.36 5.72 -17.08
CA GLN A 422 38.38 5.75 -18.56
C GLN A 422 37.05 5.29 -19.20
N GLN A 423 36.24 6.15 -19.82
CA GLN A 423 36.65 7.13 -20.85
C GLN A 423 35.82 8.42 -20.81
N MET A 424 36.49 9.54 -20.55
CA MET A 424 35.99 10.86 -20.95
C MET A 424 36.01 10.98 -22.47
N ASP A 425 35.03 11.67 -23.04
CA ASP A 425 35.07 12.09 -24.43
C ASP A 425 36.16 13.18 -24.66
N LYS A 426 36.29 13.67 -25.89
CA LYS A 426 37.28 14.73 -26.21
C LYS A 426 36.97 16.09 -25.58
N HIS A 427 35.85 16.24 -24.87
CA HIS A 427 35.41 17.46 -24.19
C HIS A 427 35.35 17.31 -22.66
N GLY A 428 35.64 16.12 -22.11
CA GLY A 428 35.67 15.86 -20.67
C GLY A 428 34.38 15.22 -20.10
N GLU A 429 33.39 14.92 -20.93
CA GLU A 429 32.13 14.31 -20.51
C GLU A 429 32.25 12.78 -20.39
N VAL A 430 31.58 12.19 -19.39
CA VAL A 430 31.63 10.74 -19.13
C VAL A 430 30.74 9.99 -20.12
N GLN A 431 31.34 9.15 -20.99
CA GLN A 431 30.59 8.31 -21.92
C GLN A 431 30.16 6.99 -21.27
N HIS A 432 29.00 7.04 -20.62
CA HIS A 432 28.37 5.94 -19.87
C HIS A 432 27.98 4.73 -20.75
N ASP A 433 27.84 4.90 -22.07
CA ASP A 433 27.36 3.85 -22.98
C ASP A 433 28.47 2.99 -23.62
N VAL A 434 29.74 3.38 -23.49
CA VAL A 434 30.87 2.70 -24.16
C VAL A 434 31.06 1.26 -23.68
N ALA A 435 31.03 1.03 -22.36
CA ALA A 435 31.22 -0.31 -21.80
C ALA A 435 30.06 -1.25 -22.12
N LEU A 436 28.83 -0.73 -22.20
CA LEU A 436 27.65 -1.50 -22.63
C LEU A 436 27.72 -1.85 -24.12
N LYS A 437 28.15 -0.91 -24.97
CA LYS A 437 28.41 -1.17 -26.39
C LYS A 437 29.48 -2.24 -26.58
N GLU A 438 30.59 -2.16 -25.84
CA GLU A 438 31.67 -3.16 -25.88
C GLU A 438 31.19 -4.55 -25.39
N PHE A 439 30.43 -4.59 -24.29
CA PHE A 439 29.83 -5.82 -23.77
C PHE A 439 28.89 -6.48 -24.79
N VAL A 440 28.11 -5.70 -25.56
CA VAL A 440 27.23 -6.24 -26.61
C VAL A 440 28.00 -6.57 -27.90
N SER A 441 29.03 -5.81 -28.27
CA SER A 441 29.85 -6.05 -29.47
C SER A 441 30.82 -7.23 -29.34
N SER A 442 31.14 -7.64 -28.11
CA SER A 442 32.00 -8.79 -27.77
C SER A 442 31.56 -10.14 -28.35
N GLY A 443 30.31 -10.24 -28.85
CA GLY A 443 29.74 -11.46 -29.41
C GLY A 443 28.92 -12.29 -28.41
N ILE A 444 28.36 -11.66 -27.37
CA ILE A 444 27.30 -12.28 -26.55
C ILE A 444 26.13 -12.73 -27.42
N GLN A 445 25.47 -13.80 -27.00
CA GLN A 445 24.28 -14.33 -27.66
C GLN A 445 23.17 -14.58 -26.64
N ALA A 446 21.92 -14.49 -27.09
CA ALA A 446 20.73 -14.67 -26.27
C ALA A 446 20.13 -16.07 -26.44
N GLN A 447 19.94 -16.79 -25.33
CA GLN A 447 19.26 -18.08 -25.27
C GLN A 447 18.03 -17.99 -24.36
N LEU A 448 16.91 -18.59 -24.77
CA LEU A 448 15.77 -18.76 -23.87
C LEU A 448 16.02 -19.95 -22.95
N ARG A 449 15.91 -19.72 -21.63
CA ARG A 449 16.05 -20.74 -20.59
C ARG A 449 14.86 -20.66 -19.62
N PHE A 450 14.52 -21.78 -18.99
CA PHE A 450 13.48 -21.79 -17.96
C PHE A 450 13.99 -21.15 -16.67
N ALA A 451 13.28 -20.13 -16.20
CA ALA A 451 13.42 -19.58 -14.85
C ALA A 451 12.75 -20.52 -13.84
N ASN A 452 11.64 -21.14 -14.23
CA ASN A 452 10.92 -22.12 -13.42
C ASN A 452 10.27 -23.18 -14.34
N ILE A 453 10.73 -24.42 -14.21
CA ILE A 453 10.27 -25.57 -15.01
C ILE A 453 8.82 -25.99 -14.72
N PHE A 454 8.28 -25.65 -13.54
CA PHE A 454 6.92 -26.03 -13.12
C PHE A 454 5.87 -25.05 -13.65
N THR A 455 6.19 -23.76 -13.72
CA THR A 455 5.31 -22.73 -14.31
C THR A 455 5.53 -22.56 -15.81
N GLY A 456 6.64 -23.09 -16.34
CA GLY A 456 7.07 -22.90 -17.73
C GLY A 456 7.59 -21.48 -18.01
N GLN A 457 7.89 -20.69 -16.98
CA GLN A 457 8.36 -19.32 -17.12
C GLN A 457 9.77 -19.27 -17.72
N LEU A 458 9.97 -18.43 -18.73
CA LEU A 458 11.26 -18.22 -19.41
C LEU A 458 11.91 -16.91 -18.98
N TYR A 459 13.25 -16.91 -19.03
CA TYR A 459 14.10 -15.73 -19.01
C TYR A 459 15.06 -15.76 -20.21
N VAL A 460 15.68 -14.61 -20.49
CA VAL A 460 16.74 -14.50 -21.49
C VAL A 460 18.09 -14.68 -20.80
N ALA A 461 18.83 -15.72 -21.16
CA ALA A 461 20.22 -15.87 -20.77
C ALA A 461 21.13 -15.28 -21.85
N LEU A 462 21.88 -14.24 -21.51
CA LEU A 462 23.02 -13.76 -22.28
C LEU A 462 24.26 -14.56 -21.88
N ASP A 463 24.95 -15.15 -22.84
CA ASP A 463 26.22 -15.84 -22.59
C ASP A 463 27.09 -15.87 -23.86
N TYR A 464 28.31 -16.37 -23.71
CA TYR A 464 29.20 -16.71 -24.82
C TYR A 464 29.11 -18.21 -25.09
N PHE A 465 28.73 -18.60 -26.32
CA PHE A 465 28.59 -20.01 -26.71
C PHE A 465 29.74 -20.43 -27.64
N PRO A 466 30.92 -20.81 -27.11
CA PRO A 466 32.10 -21.13 -27.92
C PRO A 466 31.93 -22.40 -28.78
N GLU A 467 30.96 -23.27 -28.45
CA GLU A 467 30.71 -24.52 -29.18
C GLU A 467 29.99 -24.30 -30.52
N ILE A 468 29.38 -23.14 -30.74
CA ILE A 468 28.73 -22.81 -32.01
C ILE A 468 29.80 -22.34 -32.99
N ALA A 469 30.12 -23.18 -33.98
CA ALA A 469 31.25 -23.05 -34.91
C ALA A 469 31.22 -21.82 -35.87
N LYS A 470 30.35 -20.83 -35.62
CA LYS A 470 30.33 -19.54 -36.33
C LYS A 470 30.38 -18.41 -35.31
N LYS A 471 31.46 -17.62 -35.34
CA LYS A 471 31.53 -16.34 -34.64
C LYS A 471 30.30 -15.49 -35.05
N PRO A 472 29.50 -14.97 -34.10
CA PRO A 472 28.33 -14.16 -34.45
C PRO A 472 28.74 -12.92 -35.26
N ALA A 473 27.81 -12.42 -36.07
CA ALA A 473 27.99 -11.12 -36.70
C ALA A 473 28.10 -10.05 -35.61
N VAL A 474 29.09 -9.17 -35.72
CA VAL A 474 29.27 -8.07 -34.76
C VAL A 474 28.05 -7.13 -34.89
N PRO A 475 27.31 -6.86 -33.81
CA PRO A 475 26.17 -5.96 -33.85
C PRO A 475 26.55 -4.55 -34.29
N ASP A 476 25.70 -3.89 -35.08
CA ASP A 476 25.84 -2.46 -35.38
C ASP A 476 25.38 -1.64 -34.17
N VAL A 477 26.30 -1.42 -33.23
CA VAL A 477 26.09 -0.64 -32.00
C VAL A 477 25.79 0.85 -32.24
N SER A 478 25.76 1.30 -33.50
CA SER A 478 25.34 2.65 -33.90
C SER A 478 23.82 2.77 -34.07
N LYS A 479 23.11 1.64 -34.17
CA LYS A 479 21.65 1.57 -34.30
C LYS A 479 21.05 1.02 -33.01
N LEU A 480 20.13 1.78 -32.42
CA LEU A 480 19.36 1.37 -31.25
C LEU A 480 17.93 0.99 -31.70
N PRO A 481 17.35 -0.14 -31.24
CA PRO A 481 17.95 -1.16 -30.36
C PRO A 481 19.06 -1.97 -31.05
N VAL A 482 20.07 -2.38 -30.28
CA VAL A 482 21.17 -3.22 -30.81
C VAL A 482 20.70 -4.67 -30.98
N GLU A 483 20.89 -5.25 -32.17
CA GLU A 483 20.49 -6.63 -32.43
C GLU A 483 21.48 -7.64 -31.81
N VAL A 484 21.00 -8.41 -30.83
CA VAL A 484 21.75 -9.50 -30.19
C VAL A 484 21.42 -10.81 -30.91
N THR A 485 22.45 -11.54 -31.33
CA THR A 485 22.28 -12.84 -32.01
C THR A 485 21.66 -13.86 -31.05
N THR A 486 20.64 -14.60 -31.48
CA THR A 486 19.98 -15.62 -30.67
C THR A 486 20.47 -17.03 -30.98
N VAL A 487 20.41 -17.92 -29.99
CA VAL A 487 20.66 -19.36 -30.15
C VAL A 487 19.43 -20.18 -29.74
N PRO A 488 19.26 -21.43 -30.22
CA PRO A 488 18.14 -22.30 -29.85
C PRO A 488 18.03 -22.49 -28.32
N GLY A 489 16.80 -22.64 -27.82
CA GLY A 489 16.58 -22.86 -26.38
C GLY A 489 17.02 -24.26 -25.95
N SER A 490 17.41 -24.43 -24.69
CA SER A 490 17.86 -25.73 -24.16
C SER A 490 16.79 -26.84 -24.26
N PHE A 491 15.52 -26.47 -24.31
CA PHE A 491 14.43 -27.43 -24.55
C PHE A 491 14.34 -27.92 -26.00
N ASP A 492 14.72 -27.08 -26.98
CA ASP A 492 14.80 -27.50 -28.39
C ASP A 492 15.93 -28.52 -28.57
N GLU A 493 17.07 -28.32 -27.88
CA GLU A 493 18.20 -29.26 -27.86
C GLU A 493 17.79 -30.60 -27.22
N LEU A 494 17.07 -30.59 -26.09
CA LEU A 494 16.55 -31.80 -25.46
C LEU A 494 15.58 -32.56 -26.38
N GLN A 495 14.69 -31.88 -27.11
CA GLN A 495 13.83 -32.52 -28.11
C GLN A 495 14.64 -33.18 -29.23
N GLN A 496 15.68 -32.52 -29.73
CA GLN A 496 16.57 -33.09 -30.75
C GLN A 496 17.31 -34.33 -30.24
N GLN A 497 17.83 -34.28 -29.01
CA GLN A 497 18.49 -35.42 -28.38
C GLN A 497 17.53 -36.60 -28.15
N LEU A 498 16.29 -36.34 -27.71
CA LEU A 498 15.26 -37.36 -27.57
C LEU A 498 14.89 -37.99 -28.92
N ASN A 499 14.75 -37.20 -29.99
CA ASN A 499 14.51 -37.72 -31.33
C ASN A 499 15.66 -38.65 -31.79
N VAL A 500 16.91 -38.27 -31.54
CA VAL A 500 18.08 -39.13 -31.84
C VAL A 500 18.07 -40.43 -31.03
N ILE A 501 17.62 -40.41 -29.77
CA ILE A 501 17.46 -41.62 -28.95
C ILE A 501 16.34 -42.51 -29.49
N VAL A 502 15.17 -41.93 -29.84
CA VAL A 502 14.04 -42.65 -30.44
C VAL A 502 14.42 -43.26 -31.79
N GLU A 503 15.19 -42.55 -32.61
CA GLU A 503 15.69 -43.03 -33.89
C GLU A 503 16.72 -44.17 -33.72
N LYS A 504 17.65 -44.04 -32.78
CA LYS A 504 18.58 -45.13 -32.41
C LYS A 504 17.84 -46.35 -31.84
N LEU A 505 16.80 -46.14 -31.04
CA LEU A 505 15.96 -47.21 -30.48
C LEU A 505 15.19 -47.95 -31.59
N LYS A 506 14.60 -47.21 -32.53
CA LYS A 506 13.94 -47.76 -33.74
C LYS A 506 14.90 -48.57 -34.61
N ASN A 507 16.16 -48.15 -34.68
CA ASN A 507 17.21 -48.79 -35.49
C ASN A 507 17.96 -49.91 -34.74
N LEU A 508 17.53 -50.32 -33.54
CA LEU A 508 18.07 -51.52 -32.89
C LEU A 508 17.62 -52.78 -33.64
N PRO A 509 18.53 -53.68 -34.05
CA PRO A 509 18.19 -54.89 -34.81
C PRO A 509 17.67 -55.98 -33.87
N ILE A 510 16.49 -55.78 -33.28
CA ILE A 510 15.82 -56.75 -32.38
C ILE A 510 15.66 -58.12 -33.07
N ASP A 511 15.42 -58.14 -34.38
CA ASP A 511 15.31 -59.37 -35.18
C ASP A 511 16.60 -60.21 -35.16
N SER A 512 17.78 -59.56 -35.18
CA SER A 512 19.07 -60.26 -35.09
C SER A 512 19.34 -60.87 -33.71
N ILE A 513 18.77 -60.27 -32.66
CA ILE A 513 18.83 -60.81 -31.29
C ILE A 513 17.95 -62.06 -31.21
N GLY A 514 16.77 -62.06 -31.85
CA GLY A 514 15.93 -63.25 -31.99
C GLY A 514 16.63 -64.39 -32.72
N HIS A 515 17.22 -64.12 -33.89
CA HIS A 515 17.89 -65.16 -34.69
C HIS A 515 19.12 -65.77 -33.99
N SER A 516 19.93 -64.97 -33.30
CA SER A 516 21.10 -65.47 -32.56
C SER A 516 20.72 -66.28 -31.31
N LEU A 517 19.59 -65.96 -30.67
CA LEU A 517 18.98 -66.80 -29.63
C LEU A 517 18.49 -68.14 -30.19
N ASP A 518 17.81 -68.15 -31.34
CA ASP A 518 17.35 -69.37 -32.01
C ASP A 518 18.53 -70.27 -32.44
N GLU A 519 19.59 -69.73 -33.02
CA GLU A 519 20.80 -70.51 -33.36
C GLU A 519 21.47 -71.11 -32.11
N THR A 520 21.49 -70.36 -31.01
CA THR A 520 22.05 -70.83 -29.73
C THR A 520 21.20 -71.96 -29.14
N LEU A 521 19.87 -71.82 -29.13
CA LEU A 521 18.93 -72.85 -28.68
C LEU A 521 18.98 -74.09 -29.57
N GLN A 522 19.09 -73.93 -30.88
CA GLN A 522 19.30 -75.05 -31.81
C GLN A 522 20.62 -75.76 -31.53
N SER A 523 21.70 -75.02 -31.26
CA SER A 523 23.01 -75.59 -30.93
C SER A 523 23.00 -76.37 -29.61
N ILE A 524 22.30 -75.86 -28.59
CA ILE A 524 22.04 -76.58 -27.34
C ILE A 524 21.21 -77.85 -27.59
N SER A 525 20.16 -77.79 -28.41
CA SER A 525 19.33 -78.95 -28.75
C SER A 525 20.11 -80.03 -29.53
N LYS A 526 21.05 -79.61 -30.39
CA LYS A 526 21.99 -80.50 -31.09
C LYS A 526 22.93 -81.16 -30.09
N LEU A 527 23.59 -80.40 -29.21
CA LEU A 527 24.46 -80.93 -28.15
C LEU A 527 23.74 -81.96 -27.27
N ALA A 528 22.51 -81.67 -26.84
CA ALA A 528 21.70 -82.60 -26.05
C ALA A 528 21.44 -83.93 -26.79
N ARG A 529 21.06 -83.88 -28.06
CA ARG A 529 20.86 -85.08 -28.89
C ARG A 529 22.15 -85.86 -29.16
N THR A 530 23.29 -85.16 -29.35
CA THR A 530 24.59 -85.81 -29.60
C THR A 530 25.11 -86.52 -28.33
N LEU A 531 24.90 -85.92 -27.15
CA LEU A 531 25.23 -86.54 -25.86
C LEU A 531 24.41 -87.82 -25.60
N ASP A 532 23.09 -87.75 -25.83
CA ASP A 532 22.15 -88.87 -25.67
C ASP A 532 22.50 -90.07 -26.59
N THR A 533 22.81 -89.80 -27.86
CA THR A 533 23.06 -90.85 -28.86
C THR A 533 24.50 -91.39 -28.89
N THR A 534 25.51 -90.60 -28.50
CA THR A 534 26.92 -90.97 -28.73
C THR A 534 27.66 -91.44 -27.48
N MET A 535 27.27 -91.02 -26.27
CA MET A 535 28.03 -91.34 -25.04
C MET A 535 27.58 -92.62 -24.32
N VAL A 536 26.33 -93.07 -24.51
CA VAL A 536 25.79 -94.26 -23.82
C VAL A 536 26.54 -95.57 -24.18
N PRO A 537 26.89 -95.86 -25.46
CA PRO A 537 27.61 -97.09 -25.81
C PRO A 537 29.12 -97.06 -25.51
N ALA A 538 29.72 -95.87 -25.40
CA ALA A 538 31.16 -95.70 -25.24
C ALA A 538 31.62 -95.80 -23.77
N LEU A 539 30.78 -95.40 -22.82
CA LEU A 539 31.11 -95.42 -21.39
C LEU A 539 31.20 -96.85 -20.83
N THR A 540 30.36 -97.79 -21.30
CA THR A 540 30.35 -99.18 -20.83
C THR A 540 31.63 -99.96 -21.18
N THR A 541 32.28 -99.64 -22.29
CA THR A 541 33.55 -100.31 -22.71
C THR A 541 34.79 -99.72 -22.04
N THR A 542 34.70 -98.50 -21.53
CA THR A 542 35.83 -97.81 -20.88
C THR A 542 36.03 -98.25 -19.43
N VAL A 543 34.95 -98.53 -18.70
CA VAL A 543 35.00 -98.97 -17.29
C VAL A 543 35.72 -100.32 -17.11
N GLN A 544 35.63 -101.24 -18.09
CA GLN A 544 36.33 -102.53 -18.01
C GLN A 544 37.83 -102.48 -18.38
N LYS A 545 38.33 -101.42 -19.02
CA LYS A 545 39.75 -101.29 -19.40
C LYS A 545 40.58 -100.44 -18.44
N ALA A 546 39.95 -99.75 -17.49
CA ALA A 546 40.62 -98.91 -16.49
C ALA A 546 41.44 -99.67 -15.41
N GLY A 547 41.48 -101.00 -15.45
CA GLY A 547 42.19 -101.82 -14.46
C GLY A 547 43.72 -101.96 -14.65
N ARG A 548 44.30 -101.48 -15.77
CA ARG A 548 45.75 -101.62 -16.06
C ARG A 548 46.32 -100.42 -16.83
N SER A 549 46.58 -99.30 -16.13
CA SER A 549 47.53 -98.27 -16.58
C SER A 549 48.06 -97.44 -15.40
N LEU A 550 48.87 -98.08 -14.56
CA LEU A 550 49.68 -97.42 -13.54
C LEU A 550 51.11 -97.25 -14.08
N ASP A 551 51.34 -96.15 -14.80
CA ASP A 551 52.71 -95.62 -15.04
C ASP A 551 52.76 -94.15 -15.50
N GLY A 552 51.63 -93.52 -15.85
CA GLY A 552 51.58 -92.19 -16.47
C GLY A 552 51.27 -90.99 -15.56
N VAL A 553 51.15 -91.16 -14.23
CA VAL A 553 50.52 -90.14 -13.35
C VAL A 553 51.52 -89.21 -12.62
N ASN A 554 52.79 -89.62 -12.46
CA ASN A 554 53.75 -88.89 -11.61
C ASN A 554 54.42 -87.65 -12.25
N LYS A 555 53.91 -87.15 -13.40
CA LYS A 555 54.44 -85.93 -14.07
C LYS A 555 53.40 -84.86 -14.46
N THR A 556 52.12 -85.06 -14.14
CA THR A 556 51.05 -84.07 -14.38
C THR A 556 50.48 -83.48 -13.07
N MET A 557 51.10 -83.82 -11.93
CA MET A 557 50.66 -83.46 -10.57
C MET A 557 51.23 -82.11 -10.08
N GLY A 558 51.38 -81.12 -10.97
CA GLY A 558 52.00 -79.83 -10.66
C GLY A 558 51.25 -78.58 -11.14
N SER A 559 50.34 -78.70 -12.10
CA SER A 559 49.69 -77.56 -12.78
C SER A 559 48.16 -77.63 -12.86
N VAL A 560 47.53 -78.67 -12.29
CA VAL A 560 46.06 -78.84 -12.28
C VAL A 560 45.54 -79.13 -10.87
N ARG A 561 45.96 -78.31 -9.88
CA ARG A 561 45.42 -78.34 -8.51
C ARG A 561 44.96 -76.96 -7.99
N GLY A 562 44.64 -76.05 -8.91
CA GLY A 562 44.12 -74.70 -8.60
C GLY A 562 42.88 -74.27 -9.38
N VAL A 563 42.27 -75.16 -10.20
CA VAL A 563 41.18 -74.78 -11.12
C VAL A 563 39.96 -75.73 -11.09
N VAL A 564 40.03 -76.84 -10.34
CA VAL A 564 38.87 -77.76 -10.17
C VAL A 564 38.76 -78.19 -8.70
N SER A 565 37.98 -77.42 -7.94
CA SER A 565 37.44 -77.79 -6.62
C SER A 565 36.19 -76.96 -6.32
N ASP A 566 35.03 -77.49 -6.71
CA ASP A 566 33.62 -77.23 -6.35
C ASP A 566 33.03 -75.82 -6.08
N GLU A 567 33.81 -74.76 -5.85
CA GLU A 567 33.27 -73.40 -5.71
C GLU A 567 34.05 -72.41 -6.59
N SER A 568 33.78 -72.44 -7.91
CA SER A 568 34.28 -71.37 -8.79
C SER A 568 33.59 -70.04 -8.42
N PRO A 569 34.34 -69.00 -8.01
CA PRO A 569 33.75 -67.71 -7.68
C PRO A 569 33.01 -67.08 -8.86
N VAL A 570 33.31 -67.49 -10.11
CA VAL A 570 32.59 -67.09 -11.32
C VAL A 570 31.15 -67.62 -11.33
N MET A 571 30.89 -68.85 -10.85
CA MET A 571 29.52 -69.40 -10.77
C MET A 571 28.72 -68.82 -9.59
N LEU A 572 29.40 -68.50 -8.48
CA LEU A 572 28.79 -67.73 -7.38
C LEU A 572 28.47 -66.30 -7.81
N GLN A 573 29.35 -65.65 -8.56
CA GLN A 573 29.10 -64.33 -9.15
C GLN A 573 28.03 -64.36 -10.24
N LEU A 574 27.95 -65.39 -11.10
CA LEU A 574 26.89 -65.48 -12.11
C LEU A 574 25.51 -65.68 -11.48
N ASN A 575 25.39 -66.59 -10.51
CA ASN A 575 24.13 -66.81 -9.78
C ASN A 575 23.77 -65.60 -8.91
N GLY A 576 24.75 -64.93 -8.29
CA GLY A 576 24.57 -63.65 -7.62
C GLY A 576 24.02 -62.59 -8.57
N MET A 577 24.71 -62.36 -9.70
CA MET A 577 24.33 -61.37 -10.70
C MET A 577 22.94 -61.66 -11.31
N ILE A 578 22.60 -62.91 -11.62
CA ILE A 578 21.24 -63.28 -12.10
C ILE A 578 20.19 -63.00 -11.03
N LYS A 579 20.49 -63.22 -9.75
CA LYS A 579 19.58 -62.97 -8.63
C LYS A 579 19.42 -61.47 -8.34
N GLU A 580 20.49 -60.69 -8.44
CA GLU A 580 20.47 -59.22 -8.42
C GLU A 580 19.70 -58.65 -9.62
N LEU A 581 19.93 -59.16 -10.83
CA LEU A 581 19.22 -58.74 -12.04
C LEU A 581 17.72 -59.06 -11.96
N SER A 582 17.37 -60.23 -11.41
CA SER A 582 15.98 -60.62 -11.11
C SER A 582 15.34 -59.69 -10.09
N ARG A 583 16.06 -59.32 -9.02
CA ARG A 583 15.61 -58.32 -8.03
C ARG A 583 15.41 -56.94 -8.66
N ALA A 584 16.34 -56.49 -9.50
CA ALA A 584 16.24 -55.21 -10.21
C ALA A 584 15.08 -55.19 -11.21
N ALA A 585 14.87 -56.26 -11.97
CA ALA A 585 13.70 -56.40 -12.84
C ALA A 585 12.39 -56.37 -12.03
N LYS A 586 12.38 -56.97 -10.83
CA LYS A 586 11.22 -56.96 -9.94
C LYS A 586 10.96 -55.58 -9.32
N SER A 587 12.00 -54.82 -8.96
CA SER A 587 11.85 -53.46 -8.43
C SER A 587 11.41 -52.47 -9.50
N ILE A 588 11.96 -52.58 -10.73
CA ILE A 588 11.48 -51.82 -11.90
C ILE A 588 10.01 -52.13 -12.18
N ARG A 589 9.61 -53.42 -12.11
CA ARG A 589 8.20 -53.80 -12.29
C ARG A 589 7.31 -53.23 -11.18
N SER A 590 7.70 -53.34 -9.91
CA SER A 590 6.92 -52.75 -8.81
C SER A 590 6.84 -51.22 -8.88
N LEU A 591 7.87 -50.55 -9.43
CA LEU A 591 7.83 -49.12 -9.69
C LEU A 591 6.86 -48.79 -10.84
N GLY A 592 6.84 -49.59 -11.90
CA GLY A 592 5.86 -49.49 -12.99
C GLY A 592 4.42 -49.71 -12.49
N ASP A 593 4.18 -50.80 -11.76
CA ASP A 593 2.88 -51.12 -11.16
C ASP A 593 2.43 -50.01 -10.18
N TYR A 594 3.35 -49.45 -9.38
CA TYR A 594 3.08 -48.34 -8.48
C TYR A 594 2.77 -47.02 -9.21
N LEU A 595 3.54 -46.66 -10.25
CA LEU A 595 3.29 -45.48 -11.07
C LEU A 595 2.01 -45.58 -11.89
N GLN A 596 1.60 -46.79 -12.26
CA GLN A 596 0.32 -47.06 -12.93
C GLN A 596 -0.87 -46.94 -11.96
N ALA A 597 -0.68 -47.27 -10.68
CA ALA A 597 -1.70 -47.13 -9.63
C ALA A 597 -1.81 -45.71 -9.06
N GLU A 598 -0.67 -45.05 -8.80
CA GLU A 598 -0.59 -43.68 -8.26
C GLU A 598 0.27 -42.76 -9.18
N PRO A 599 -0.22 -42.37 -10.37
CA PRO A 599 0.53 -41.49 -11.28
C PRO A 599 0.79 -40.09 -10.70
N SER A 600 0.02 -39.66 -9.69
CA SER A 600 0.21 -38.41 -8.95
C SER A 600 1.46 -38.39 -8.06
N SER A 601 2.06 -39.55 -7.75
CA SER A 601 3.29 -39.67 -6.95
C SER A 601 4.51 -39.00 -7.61
N LEU A 602 4.52 -38.89 -8.95
CA LEU A 602 5.53 -38.16 -9.73
C LEU A 602 5.60 -36.66 -9.40
N ILE A 603 4.49 -36.08 -8.94
CA ILE A 603 4.37 -34.63 -8.69
C ILE A 603 4.34 -34.31 -7.18
N ARG A 604 3.74 -35.20 -6.37
CA ARG A 604 3.55 -34.97 -4.92
C ARG A 604 4.55 -35.72 -4.04
N GLY A 605 5.39 -36.57 -4.61
CA GLY A 605 6.19 -37.54 -3.85
C GLY A 605 5.35 -38.73 -3.40
N ARG A 606 6.01 -39.70 -2.76
CA ARG A 606 5.37 -40.92 -2.26
C ARG A 606 4.58 -40.63 -0.98
N SER A 607 3.32 -41.03 -0.94
CA SER A 607 2.49 -41.02 0.27
C SER A 607 3.19 -41.75 1.41
N GLN A 608 3.19 -41.21 2.63
CA GLN A 608 3.67 -41.95 3.80
C GLN A 608 2.69 -43.10 4.10
N ASP A 609 3.21 -44.31 4.30
CA ASP A 609 2.41 -45.47 4.69
C ASP A 609 1.74 -45.21 6.05
N ASN A 610 0.41 -45.08 6.05
CA ASN A 610 -0.39 -45.02 7.27
C ASN A 610 -0.42 -46.41 7.94
N ILE A 611 0.63 -46.72 8.70
CA ILE A 611 0.63 -47.86 9.61
C ILE A 611 -0.40 -47.57 10.72
N PRO A 612 -1.47 -48.36 10.88
CA PRO A 612 -2.47 -48.11 11.90
C PRO A 612 -1.87 -48.42 13.28
N PHE A 613 -1.49 -47.37 14.01
CA PHE A 613 -1.19 -47.48 15.44
C PHE A 613 -2.44 -47.97 16.16
N LYS A 614 -2.37 -49.20 16.66
CA LYS A 614 -3.43 -49.81 17.45
C LYS A 614 -3.16 -49.50 18.92
N GLU A 615 -3.76 -48.42 19.43
CA GLU A 615 -3.76 -48.14 20.86
C GLU A 615 -4.40 -49.31 21.61
N SER A 616 -3.66 -49.89 22.55
CA SER A 616 -4.17 -50.76 23.61
C SER A 616 -4.36 -49.94 24.87
N GLN A 617 -5.49 -50.16 25.55
CA GLN A 617 -5.80 -49.60 26.88
C GLN A 617 -4.76 -50.01 27.94
#